data_AF-A0A090S7D1-F1
#
_entry.id   AF-A0A090S7D1-F1
#
_cell.length_a   1.000
_cell.length_b   1.000
_cell.length_c   1.000
_cell.angle_alpha   90.00
_cell.angle_beta   90.00
_cell.angle_gamma   90.00
#
_symmetry.space_group_name_H-M   'P 1'
#
loop_
_entity.id
_entity.type
_entity.pdbx_description
1 polymer ?
#
loop_
_entity_poly.entity_id
_entity_poly.type
_entity_poly.pdbx_seq_one_letter_code
_entity_poly.pdbx_strand_id
1 'polypeptide(L)'
;MTACCITVSGIKKFRVKHVEADDDGLRQATVDWLEGWDTAELSDENQFLGERLQDVYKKFPQIGELYLHRFFDDAAWVSQRWLEVLPLDCNHFEHLVTQPDCSVAVDFLTQAFKAGDIEEETRH
;
A
#
# COMPACT_ATOMS: atom_id res chain seq x y z
N MET A 1 25.68 -21.41 12.77
CA MET A 1 24.21 -21.34 12.69
C MET A 1 23.86 -20.66 11.38
N THR A 2 23.22 -21.36 10.46
CA THR A 2 22.77 -20.78 9.19
C THR A 2 21.43 -20.10 9.46
N ALA A 3 21.37 -18.78 9.33
CA ALA A 3 20.10 -18.08 9.37
C ALA A 3 19.30 -18.46 8.11
N CYS A 4 18.06 -18.91 8.29
CA CYS A 4 17.13 -19.16 7.19
C CYS A 4 16.42 -17.83 6.87
N CYS A 5 16.58 -17.32 5.65
CA CYS A 5 15.77 -16.20 5.16
C CYS A 5 14.55 -16.77 4.41
N ILE A 6 13.39 -16.17 4.63
CA ILE A 6 12.18 -16.47 3.87
C ILE A 6 11.75 -15.20 3.12
N THR A 7 11.23 -15.38 1.91
CA THR A 7 10.59 -14.32 1.14
C THR A 7 9.09 -14.58 1.15
N VAL A 8 8.32 -13.55 1.49
CA VAL A 8 6.86 -13.63 1.57
C VAL A 8 6.24 -12.65 0.58
N SER A 9 5.06 -13.00 0.05
CA SER A 9 4.25 -12.12 -0.78
C SER A 9 2.83 -12.09 -0.22
N GLY A 10 2.27 -10.89 -0.06
CA GLY A 10 0.85 -10.73 0.24
C GLY A 10 0.02 -11.20 -0.95
N ILE A 11 -1.02 -12.01 -0.70
CA ILE A 11 -1.90 -12.56 -1.74
C ILE A 11 -3.31 -11.97 -1.63
N LYS A 12 -3.86 -11.92 -0.41
CA LYS A 12 -5.23 -11.44 -0.16
C LYS A 12 -5.36 -10.77 1.19
N LYS A 13 -6.19 -9.73 1.26
CA LYS A 13 -6.57 -9.04 2.49
C LYS A 13 -7.62 -9.85 3.23
N PHE A 14 -7.61 -9.75 4.56
CA PHE A 14 -8.60 -10.41 5.40
C PHE A 14 -8.84 -9.61 6.68
N ARG A 15 -10.00 -9.82 7.29
CA ARG A 15 -10.34 -9.30 8.62
C ARG A 15 -10.28 -10.43 9.62
N VAL A 16 -9.45 -10.28 10.65
CA VAL A 16 -9.37 -11.22 11.76
C VAL A 16 -10.66 -11.17 12.58
N LYS A 17 -11.23 -12.34 12.89
CA LYS A 17 -12.42 -12.49 13.73
C LYS A 17 -12.08 -12.94 15.13
N HIS A 18 -11.34 -14.04 15.21
CA HIS A 18 -10.97 -14.66 16.45
C HIS A 18 -9.56 -15.21 16.32
N VAL A 19 -8.77 -15.09 17.39
CA VAL A 19 -7.41 -15.61 17.48
C VAL A 19 -7.34 -16.55 18.66
N GLU A 20 -6.80 -17.74 18.44
CA GLU A 20 -6.53 -18.74 19.46
C GLU A 20 -5.07 -19.19 19.40
N ALA A 21 -4.59 -19.84 20.44
CA ALA A 21 -3.24 -20.37 20.52
C ALA A 21 -3.30 -21.87 20.79
N ASP A 22 -2.54 -22.63 20.01
CA ASP A 22 -2.35 -24.06 20.22
C ASP A 22 -1.46 -24.35 21.43
N ASP A 23 -1.37 -25.61 21.82
CA ASP A 23 -0.55 -26.07 22.96
C ASP A 23 0.93 -25.72 22.84
N ASP A 24 1.45 -25.55 21.62
CA ASP A 24 2.83 -25.15 21.34
C ASP A 24 3.04 -23.63 21.26
N GLY A 25 1.96 -22.85 21.41
CA GLY A 25 1.96 -21.38 21.33
C GLY A 25 1.81 -20.82 19.91
N LEU A 26 1.64 -21.66 18.89
CA LEU A 26 1.31 -21.19 17.53
C LEU A 26 -0.08 -20.55 17.54
N ARG A 27 -0.17 -19.29 17.06
CA ARG A 27 -1.45 -18.57 16.99
C ARG A 27 -2.15 -18.85 15.68
N GLN A 28 -3.40 -19.27 15.77
CA GLN A 28 -4.30 -19.47 14.65
C GLN A 28 -5.42 -18.43 14.70
N ALA A 29 -5.99 -18.10 13.54
CA ALA A 29 -7.07 -17.15 13.47
C ALA A 29 -8.15 -17.56 12.47
N THR A 30 -9.40 -17.31 12.84
CA THR A 30 -10.51 -17.31 11.88
C THR A 30 -10.61 -15.94 11.24
N VAL A 31 -10.83 -15.91 9.92
CA VAL A 31 -10.78 -14.68 9.13
C VAL A 31 -11.91 -14.60 8.13
N ASP A 32 -12.38 -13.38 7.86
CA ASP A 32 -13.20 -13.06 6.70
C ASP A 32 -12.29 -12.55 5.58
N TRP A 33 -12.38 -13.15 4.40
CA TRP A 33 -11.66 -12.63 3.24
C TRP A 33 -12.24 -11.29 2.79
N LEU A 34 -11.36 -10.34 2.51
CA LEU A 34 -11.71 -9.07 1.92
C LEU A 34 -11.35 -9.09 0.44
N GLU A 35 -12.20 -8.50 -0.39
CA GLU A 35 -11.90 -8.30 -1.80
C GLU A 35 -10.85 -7.19 -1.96
N GLY A 36 -10.13 -7.26 -3.07
CA GLY A 36 -9.29 -6.13 -3.51
C GLY A 36 -10.17 -4.97 -3.94
N TRP A 37 -9.58 -3.80 -4.08
CA TRP A 37 -10.26 -2.73 -4.80
C TRP A 37 -10.37 -3.11 -6.28
N ASP A 38 -11.49 -2.75 -6.90
CA ASP A 38 -11.63 -2.85 -8.35
C ASP A 38 -10.60 -1.95 -9.02
N THR A 39 -10.11 -2.37 -10.20
CA THR A 39 -9.26 -1.53 -11.04
C THR A 39 -10.02 -0.27 -11.40
N ALA A 40 -9.37 0.87 -11.23
CA ALA A 40 -9.89 2.17 -11.61
C ALA A 40 -8.78 2.99 -12.26
N GLU A 41 -9.08 3.78 -13.28
CA GLU A 41 -8.08 4.65 -13.90
C GLU A 41 -7.80 5.87 -13.02
N LEU A 42 -6.54 6.30 -12.97
CA LEU A 42 -6.20 7.61 -12.41
C LEU A 42 -6.80 8.73 -13.26
N SER A 43 -7.46 9.68 -12.61
CA SER A 43 -7.84 10.92 -13.28
C SER A 43 -6.60 11.73 -13.69
N ASP A 44 -6.75 12.62 -14.67
CA ASP A 44 -5.67 13.50 -15.15
C ASP A 44 -5.01 14.27 -13.99
N GLU A 45 -5.81 14.74 -13.03
CA GLU A 45 -5.31 15.46 -11.84
C GLU A 45 -4.51 14.59 -10.87
N ASN A 46 -4.65 13.27 -10.93
CA ASN A 46 -4.01 12.30 -10.05
C ASN A 46 -2.92 11.47 -10.74
N GLN A 47 -2.68 11.64 -12.05
CA GLN A 47 -1.63 10.92 -12.79
C GLN A 47 -0.24 11.08 -12.15
N PHE A 48 0.03 12.23 -11.54
CA PHE A 48 1.29 12.50 -10.83
C PHE A 48 1.59 11.48 -9.72
N LEU A 49 0.58 10.84 -9.11
CA LEU A 49 0.78 9.79 -8.11
C LEU A 49 1.49 8.58 -8.71
N GLY A 50 1.11 8.18 -9.93
CA GLY A 50 1.74 7.11 -10.68
C GLY A 50 3.16 7.48 -11.10
N GLU A 51 3.35 8.69 -11.61
CA GLU A 51 4.66 9.22 -12.03
C GLU A 51 5.65 9.29 -10.87
N ARG A 52 5.24 9.84 -9.72
CA ARG A 52 6.10 9.89 -8.52
C ARG A 52 6.47 8.49 -8.05
N LEU A 53 5.56 7.53 -8.13
CA LEU A 53 5.86 6.14 -7.76
C LEU A 53 6.89 5.52 -8.71
N GLN A 54 6.81 5.81 -10.02
CA GLN A 54 7.84 5.39 -10.97
C GLN A 54 9.22 5.95 -10.59
N ASP A 55 9.29 7.22 -10.19
CA ASP A 55 10.54 7.86 -9.80
C ASP A 55 11.12 7.28 -8.51
N VAL A 56 10.26 6.93 -7.54
CA VAL A 56 10.68 6.16 -6.35
C VAL A 56 11.32 4.84 -6.77
N TYR A 57 10.72 4.10 -7.70
CA TYR A 57 11.29 2.83 -8.16
C TYR A 57 12.56 3.00 -9.00
N LYS A 58 12.73 4.09 -9.74
CA LYS A 58 14.00 4.41 -10.41
C LYS A 58 15.10 4.69 -9.37
N LYS A 59 14.77 5.39 -8.28
CA LYS A 59 15.70 5.73 -7.20
C LYS A 59 16.05 4.53 -6.31
N PHE A 60 15.10 3.61 -6.12
CA PHE A 60 15.24 2.40 -5.33
C PHE A 60 14.82 1.16 -6.13
N PRO A 61 15.64 0.72 -7.12
CA PRO A 61 15.29 -0.39 -8.00
C PRO A 61 14.93 -1.69 -7.27
N GLN A 62 15.57 -1.94 -6.13
CA GLN A 62 15.32 -3.12 -5.29
C GLN A 62 13.87 -3.22 -4.78
N ILE A 63 13.15 -2.09 -4.68
CA ILE A 63 11.73 -2.09 -4.32
C ILE A 63 10.88 -2.42 -5.54
N GLY A 64 11.21 -1.82 -6.69
CA GLY A 64 10.50 -2.06 -7.95
C GLY A 64 10.64 -3.50 -8.47
N GLU A 65 11.77 -4.15 -8.22
CA GLU A 65 12.05 -5.54 -8.62
C GLU A 65 11.18 -6.59 -7.90
N LEU A 66 10.54 -6.21 -6.78
CA LEU A 66 9.62 -7.09 -6.05
C LEU A 66 8.30 -7.33 -6.80
N TYR A 67 7.97 -6.48 -7.78
CA TYR A 67 6.69 -6.51 -8.49
C TYR A 67 6.88 -6.90 -9.96
N LEU A 68 6.33 -8.06 -10.34
CA LEU A 68 6.38 -8.58 -11.72
C LEU A 68 5.62 -7.69 -12.72
N HIS A 69 4.48 -7.15 -12.29
CA HIS A 69 3.62 -6.30 -13.10
C HIS A 69 3.41 -4.96 -12.40
N ARG A 70 3.46 -3.87 -13.18
CA ARG A 70 3.37 -2.49 -12.70
C ARG A 70 2.33 -1.75 -13.53
N PHE A 71 1.31 -1.20 -12.88
CA PHE A 71 0.17 -0.52 -13.49
C PHE A 71 0.12 0.90 -12.94
N PHE A 72 0.89 1.81 -13.54
CA PHE A 72 1.05 3.18 -13.04
C PHE A 72 -0.13 4.09 -13.39
N ASP A 73 -1.05 3.60 -14.21
CA ASP A 73 -2.31 4.18 -14.62
C ASP A 73 -3.51 3.67 -13.81
N ASP A 74 -3.37 2.53 -13.11
CA ASP A 74 -4.38 1.97 -12.21
C ASP A 74 -4.31 2.61 -10.82
N ALA A 75 -5.32 3.41 -10.48
CA ALA A 75 -5.45 4.11 -9.21
C ALA A 75 -5.47 3.16 -8.01
N ALA A 76 -6.12 1.99 -8.13
CA ALA A 76 -6.16 1.00 -7.07
C ALA A 76 -4.78 0.38 -6.83
N TRP A 77 -4.05 0.08 -7.91
CA TRP A 77 -2.70 -0.46 -7.82
C TRP A 77 -1.70 0.56 -7.26
N VAL A 78 -1.70 1.78 -7.81
CA VAL A 78 -0.81 2.87 -7.38
C VAL A 78 -1.03 3.21 -5.91
N SER A 79 -2.30 3.32 -5.49
CA SER A 79 -2.62 3.65 -4.10
C SER A 79 -2.11 2.58 -3.13
N GLN A 80 -2.33 1.29 -3.42
CA GLN A 80 -1.84 0.21 -2.56
C GLN A 80 -0.32 0.22 -2.39
N ARG A 81 0.43 0.47 -3.46
CA ARG A 81 1.90 0.56 -3.40
C ARG A 81 2.38 1.76 -2.58
N TRP A 82 1.72 2.90 -2.70
CA TRP A 82 2.02 4.03 -1.85
C TRP A 82 1.76 3.75 -0.37
N LEU A 83 0.63 3.12 -0.04
CA LEU A 83 0.31 2.78 1.35
C LEU A 83 1.31 1.79 1.98
N GLU A 84 1.95 0.93 1.18
CA GLU A 84 3.03 0.03 1.64
C GLU A 84 4.36 0.75 1.90
N VAL A 85 4.63 1.84 1.17
CA VAL A 85 5.91 2.59 1.24
C VAL A 85 5.86 3.70 2.28
N LEU A 86 4.69 4.30 2.51
CA LEU A 86 4.54 5.43 3.42
C LEU A 86 4.63 5.01 4.90
N PRO A 87 5.23 5.85 5.77
CA PRO A 87 5.31 5.60 7.20
C PRO A 87 3.96 5.90 7.89
N LEU A 88 2.95 5.05 7.64
CA LEU A 88 1.63 5.15 8.26
C LEU A 88 1.60 4.36 9.57
N ASP A 89 0.87 4.87 10.56
CA ASP A 89 0.52 4.06 11.73
C ASP A 89 -0.47 2.96 11.33
N CYS A 90 -0.51 1.87 12.10
CA CYS A 90 -1.31 0.70 11.77
C CYS A 90 -2.81 1.03 11.64
N ASN A 91 -3.36 1.90 12.50
CA ASN A 91 -4.79 2.22 12.47
C ASN A 91 -5.15 3.00 11.21
N HIS A 92 -4.28 3.94 10.82
CA HIS A 92 -4.49 4.72 9.60
C HIS A 92 -4.33 3.86 8.34
N PHE A 93 -3.31 3.01 8.28
CA PHE A 93 -3.15 2.04 7.20
C PHE A 93 -4.38 1.12 7.08
N GLU A 94 -4.84 0.56 8.21
CA GLU A 94 -6.02 -0.29 8.25
C GLU A 94 -7.27 0.47 7.79
N HIS A 95 -7.46 1.71 8.24
CA HIS A 95 -8.59 2.54 7.82
C HIS A 95 -8.61 2.73 6.30
N LEU A 96 -7.46 3.07 5.70
CA LEU A 96 -7.35 3.30 4.26
C LEU A 96 -7.57 2.00 3.48
N VAL A 97 -6.85 0.93 3.80
CA VAL A 97 -6.83 -0.31 2.99
C VAL A 97 -8.14 -1.11 3.07
N THR A 98 -8.98 -0.85 4.07
CA THR A 98 -10.26 -1.54 4.30
C THR A 98 -11.47 -0.82 3.71
N GLN A 99 -11.25 0.33 3.05
CA GLN A 99 -12.29 1.02 2.29
C GLN A 99 -12.80 0.14 1.13
N PRO A 100 -14.06 0.35 0.70
CA PRO A 100 -14.66 -0.44 -0.37
C PRO A 100 -13.95 -0.24 -1.73
N ASP A 101 -13.38 0.95 -1.96
CA ASP A 101 -12.65 1.31 -3.17
C ASP A 101 -11.40 2.15 -2.82
N CYS A 102 -10.63 2.53 -3.83
CA CYS A 102 -9.40 3.28 -3.65
C CYS A 102 -9.59 4.80 -3.49
N SER A 103 -10.82 5.34 -3.55
CA SER A 103 -11.06 6.80 -3.61
C SER A 103 -10.48 7.53 -2.40
N VAL A 104 -10.75 7.03 -1.19
CA VAL A 104 -10.25 7.61 0.06
C VAL A 104 -8.72 7.57 0.12
N ALA A 105 -8.10 6.50 -0.41
CA ALA A 105 -6.65 6.39 -0.46
C ALA A 105 -6.06 7.39 -1.48
N VAL A 106 -6.67 7.52 -2.65
CA VAL A 106 -6.27 8.53 -3.66
C VAL A 106 -6.37 9.94 -3.07
N ASP A 107 -7.49 10.28 -2.43
CA ASP A 107 -7.68 11.60 -1.81
C ASP A 107 -6.65 11.90 -0.73
N PHE A 108 -6.38 10.91 0.14
CA PHE A 108 -5.34 11.00 1.16
C PHE A 108 -3.96 11.26 0.55
N LEU A 109 -3.57 10.46 -0.45
CA LEU A 109 -2.27 10.59 -1.12
C LEU A 109 -2.14 11.93 -1.83
N THR A 110 -3.18 12.35 -2.55
CA THR A 110 -3.21 13.62 -3.26
C THR A 110 -3.04 14.80 -2.31
N GLN A 111 -3.70 14.77 -1.14
CA GLN A 111 -3.54 15.80 -0.11
C GLN A 111 -2.14 15.77 0.52
N ALA A 112 -1.63 14.58 0.88
CA ALA A 112 -0.33 14.42 1.51
C ALA A 112 0.81 14.95 0.63
N PHE A 113 0.77 14.65 -0.67
CA PHE A 113 1.80 15.09 -1.61
C PHE A 113 1.67 16.56 -2.00
N LYS A 114 0.46 17.09 -2.19
CA LYS A 114 0.25 18.52 -2.44
C LYS A 114 0.71 19.37 -1.24
N ALA A 115 0.47 18.93 -0.01
CA ALA A 115 0.95 19.61 1.18
C ALA A 115 2.49 19.62 1.27
N GLY A 116 3.14 18.49 0.93
CA GLY A 116 4.59 18.40 0.90
C GLY A 116 5.25 19.32 -0.12
N ASP A 117 4.63 19.50 -1.30
CA ASP A 117 5.14 20.41 -2.33
C ASP A 117 5.14 21.88 -1.87
N ILE A 118 4.10 22.28 -1.12
CA ILE A 118 3.97 23.66 -0.57
C ILE A 118 5.06 23.95 0.48
N GLU A 119 5.44 22.95 1.27
CA GLU A 119 6.50 23.11 2.29
C GLU A 119 7.92 23.21 1.69
N GLU A 120 8.17 22.64 0.51
CA GLU A 120 9.44 22.80 -0.18
C GLU A 120 9.55 24.15 -0.91
N GLU A 121 8.47 24.66 -1.49
CA GLU A 121 8.44 25.99 -2.14
C GLU A 121 8.57 27.16 -1.15
N THR A 122 8.04 27.02 0.07
CA THR A 122 8.14 28.07 1.12
C THR A 122 9.50 28.12 1.83
N ARG A 123 10.42 27.19 1.51
CA ARG A 123 11.78 27.14 2.06
C ARG A 123 12.85 27.77 1.14
N HIS A 124 12.47 28.29 -0.03
CA HIS A 124 13.31 29.11 -0.90
C HIS A 124 12.89 30.58 -0.88
#